data_AF-A0A522BV86-F1
#
_entry.id   AF-A0A522BV86-F1
#
_cell.length_a   1.000
_cell.length_b   1.000
_cell.length_c   1.000
_cell.angle_alpha   90.00
_cell.angle_beta   90.00
_cell.angle_gamma   90.00
#
_symmetry.space_group_name_H-M   'P 1'
#
loop_
_entity.id
_entity.type
_entity.pdbx_description
1 polymer ?
#
loop_
_entity_poly.entity_id
_entity_poly.type
_entity_poly.pdbx_seq_one_letter_code
_entity_poly.pdbx_strand_id
1 'polypeptide(L)'
;TDSPQSAQSPINSVDASSAELPQTERDQLVALFNAGRHAEMEAQARLACERYPTSGFAWKGLGAALQMQGKDALAALQRATELLPADADTHNNLGNALRDLGQLEVALASYTKALEMEPSFADAYYNLGNVLQDLGRLDGAVASYRRALEIKPDFAAAHSNLGVALKDCGLLDDAAASCRRALEIKPDFADAHNNLGNVLKDLGLLDDALASYRRALESDPGYTKALGNLLFIHNYLADQPAARLLAEARRFGELVARQARPYTAWRNTPEPDRCLRVGLVSGDFRNHPVGYFLESLLAALASNASAQLELIAYSNHARGDALTERLKASCHGWHSVAGLSDASLAQQIRDDGIDILIDLAGHTAYNRLPLFAWKPAPVQAS
;
A
#
# COMPACT_ATOMS: atom_id res chain seq x y z
N THR A 1 25.01 0.82 -78.00
CA THR A 1 25.24 1.03 -76.57
C THR A 1 24.80 2.43 -76.24
N ASP A 2 23.53 2.59 -75.92
CA ASP A 2 22.99 3.72 -75.18
C ASP A 2 21.54 3.36 -74.84
N SER A 3 21.25 3.23 -73.55
CA SER A 3 19.94 2.91 -72.99
C SER A 3 19.55 4.00 -71.99
N PRO A 4 18.24 4.26 -71.82
CA PRO A 4 17.74 5.57 -71.41
C PRO A 4 17.62 5.75 -69.89
N GLN A 5 17.70 7.02 -69.48
CA GLN A 5 17.46 7.52 -68.13
C GLN A 5 16.06 7.12 -67.63
N SER A 6 16.02 6.39 -66.52
CA SER A 6 14.82 6.13 -65.74
C SER A 6 14.55 7.30 -64.79
N ALA A 7 13.39 7.95 -64.96
CA ALA A 7 12.86 8.95 -64.06
C ALA A 7 12.64 8.35 -62.66
N GLN A 8 13.29 8.94 -61.65
CA GLN A 8 12.91 8.77 -60.24
C GLN A 8 11.82 9.79 -59.91
N SER A 9 10.59 9.30 -59.71
CA SER A 9 9.54 10.06 -59.06
C SER A 9 9.93 10.32 -57.59
N PRO A 10 9.79 11.53 -57.05
CA PRO A 10 10.04 11.76 -55.64
C PRO A 10 8.96 11.03 -54.83
N ILE A 11 9.41 10.15 -53.94
CA ILE A 11 8.59 9.57 -52.89
C ILE A 11 8.05 10.75 -52.08
N ASN A 12 6.73 10.92 -52.07
CA ASN A 12 6.03 11.81 -51.16
C ASN A 12 6.46 11.44 -49.73
N SER A 13 7.36 12.23 -49.15
CA SER A 13 7.57 12.30 -47.72
C SER A 13 6.33 12.93 -47.12
N VAL A 14 5.30 12.11 -46.89
CA VAL A 14 4.20 12.47 -46.01
C VAL A 14 4.83 12.72 -44.65
N ASP A 15 4.58 13.90 -44.13
CA ASP A 15 5.05 14.38 -42.84
C ASP A 15 4.53 13.45 -41.71
N ALA A 16 5.31 12.40 -41.42
CA ALA A 16 4.95 11.34 -40.47
C ALA A 16 4.76 11.87 -39.03
N SER A 17 5.13 13.13 -38.77
CA SER A 17 4.98 13.78 -37.46
C SER A 17 3.55 14.21 -37.12
N SER A 18 2.63 14.19 -38.09
CA SER A 18 1.26 14.73 -37.97
C SER A 18 0.14 13.70 -38.09
N ALA A 19 0.45 12.43 -38.33
CA ALA A 19 -0.57 11.40 -38.55
C ALA A 19 -1.23 10.99 -37.23
N GLU A 20 -2.56 11.08 -37.16
CA GLU A 20 -3.34 10.51 -36.05
C GLU A 20 -3.32 8.97 -36.11
N LEU A 21 -3.41 8.33 -34.94
CA LEU A 21 -3.49 6.88 -34.83
C LEU A 21 -4.76 6.36 -35.55
N PRO A 22 -4.63 5.45 -36.54
CA PRO A 22 -5.77 4.92 -37.28
C PRO A 22 -6.81 4.27 -36.37
N GLN A 23 -8.10 4.40 -36.72
CA GLN A 23 -9.20 3.83 -35.92
C GLN A 23 -9.03 2.32 -35.69
N THR A 24 -8.53 1.59 -36.69
CA THR A 24 -8.27 0.15 -36.57
C THR A 24 -7.24 -0.19 -35.49
N GLU A 25 -6.19 0.63 -35.32
CA GLU A 25 -5.20 0.44 -34.26
C GLU A 25 -5.76 0.87 -32.89
N ARG A 26 -6.61 1.90 -32.86
CA ARG A 26 -7.35 2.29 -31.64
C ARG A 26 -8.26 1.17 -31.15
N ASP A 27 -9.06 0.59 -32.05
CA ASP A 27 -9.99 -0.49 -31.73
C ASP A 27 -9.25 -1.74 -31.23
N GLN A 28 -8.06 -2.03 -31.78
CA GLN A 28 -7.21 -3.11 -31.30
C GLN A 28 -6.71 -2.86 -29.87
N LEU A 29 -6.25 -1.66 -29.55
CA LEU A 29 -5.83 -1.33 -28.18
C LEU A 29 -6.99 -1.46 -27.19
N VAL A 30 -8.19 -1.00 -27.56
CA VAL A 30 -9.40 -1.15 -26.74
C VAL A 30 -9.78 -2.62 -26.57
N ALA A 31 -9.69 -3.43 -27.64
CA ALA A 31 -9.97 -4.85 -27.55
C ALA A 31 -8.98 -5.58 -26.63
N LEU A 32 -7.69 -5.24 -26.69
CA LEU A 32 -6.67 -5.79 -25.78
C LEU A 32 -6.90 -5.37 -24.33
N PHE A 33 -7.30 -4.12 -24.10
CA PHE A 33 -7.70 -3.60 -22.78
C PHE A 33 -8.87 -4.41 -22.21
N ASN A 34 -9.96 -4.53 -22.97
CA ASN A 34 -11.17 -5.26 -22.55
C ASN A 34 -10.91 -6.76 -22.35
N ALA A 35 -9.95 -7.34 -23.08
CA ALA A 35 -9.55 -8.73 -22.93
C ALA A 35 -8.54 -8.98 -21.78
N GLY A 36 -8.09 -7.93 -21.08
CA GLY A 36 -7.08 -8.05 -20.02
C GLY A 36 -5.69 -8.44 -20.54
N ARG A 37 -5.42 -8.30 -21.84
CA ARG A 37 -4.15 -8.71 -22.47
C ARG A 37 -3.10 -7.59 -22.36
N HIS A 38 -2.77 -7.21 -21.13
CA HIS A 38 -2.00 -5.99 -20.82
C HIS A 38 -0.59 -5.99 -21.42
N ALA A 39 0.12 -7.12 -21.42
CA ALA A 39 1.46 -7.22 -22.00
C ALA A 39 1.47 -7.00 -23.52
N GLU A 40 0.44 -7.50 -24.21
CA GLU A 40 0.29 -7.30 -25.65
C GLU A 40 -0.19 -5.90 -25.97
N MET A 41 -1.10 -5.36 -25.15
CA MET A 41 -1.50 -3.95 -25.22
C MET A 41 -0.29 -3.03 -25.09
N GLU A 42 0.62 -3.30 -24.15
CA GLU A 42 1.86 -2.52 -23.98
C GLU A 42 2.72 -2.59 -25.24
N ALA A 43 2.98 -3.79 -25.77
CA ALA A 43 3.80 -3.96 -26.96
C ALA A 43 3.24 -3.19 -28.16
N GLN A 44 1.93 -3.26 -28.39
CA GLN A 44 1.26 -2.53 -29.47
C GLN A 44 1.24 -1.02 -29.22
N ALA A 45 0.97 -0.59 -27.99
CA ALA A 45 0.95 0.83 -27.65
C ALA A 45 2.33 1.48 -27.78
N ARG A 46 3.43 0.78 -27.47
CA ARG A 46 4.80 1.27 -27.71
C ARG A 46 5.07 1.52 -29.18
N LEU A 47 4.74 0.55 -30.05
CA LEU A 47 4.87 0.71 -31.50
C LEU A 47 4.00 1.85 -32.03
N ALA A 48 2.79 2.00 -31.49
CA ALA A 48 1.90 3.11 -31.83
C ALA A 48 2.50 4.47 -31.41
N CYS A 49 3.10 4.58 -30.22
CA CYS A 49 3.78 5.80 -29.77
C CYS A 49 4.99 6.16 -30.64
N GLU A 50 5.73 5.17 -31.14
CA GLU A 50 6.87 5.40 -32.05
C GLU A 50 6.40 5.87 -33.43
N ARG A 51 5.36 5.25 -33.97
CA ARG A 51 4.79 5.60 -35.30
C ARG A 51 3.98 6.89 -35.28
N TYR A 52 3.32 7.19 -34.16
CA TYR A 52 2.38 8.29 -33.99
C TYR A 52 2.68 9.05 -32.68
N PRO A 53 3.83 9.75 -32.59
CA PRO A 53 4.31 10.35 -31.34
C PRO A 53 3.43 11.49 -30.80
N THR A 54 2.55 12.04 -31.65
CA THR A 54 1.56 13.06 -31.31
C THR A 54 0.18 12.48 -30.99
N SER A 55 0.00 11.16 -31.07
CA SER A 55 -1.26 10.51 -30.70
C SER A 55 -1.40 10.38 -29.18
N GLY A 56 -2.16 11.28 -28.57
CA GLY A 56 -2.48 11.18 -27.15
C GLY A 56 -3.18 9.88 -26.76
N PHE A 57 -3.98 9.29 -27.67
CA PHE A 57 -4.63 7.99 -27.44
C PHE A 57 -3.61 6.85 -27.32
N ALA A 58 -2.57 6.83 -28.16
CA ALA A 58 -1.51 5.84 -28.06
C ALA A 58 -0.79 5.92 -26.70
N TRP A 59 -0.43 7.14 -26.27
CA TRP A 59 0.20 7.39 -24.98
C TRP A 59 -0.71 7.05 -23.80
N LYS A 60 -2.01 7.37 -23.88
CA LYS A 60 -3.04 6.96 -22.90
C LYS A 60 -3.09 5.43 -22.77
N GLY A 61 -3.10 4.73 -23.90
CA GLY A 61 -3.07 3.27 -23.96
C GLY A 61 -1.80 2.67 -23.35
N LEU A 62 -0.63 3.22 -23.67
CA LEU A 62 0.64 2.79 -23.09
C LEU A 62 0.66 2.97 -21.57
N GLY A 63 0.23 4.15 -21.09
CA GLY A 63 0.14 4.44 -19.66
C GLY A 63 -0.76 3.46 -18.91
N ALA A 64 -1.97 3.20 -19.44
CA ALA A 64 -2.89 2.23 -18.86
C ALA A 64 -2.31 0.81 -18.85
N ALA A 65 -1.68 0.37 -19.95
CA ALA A 65 -1.07 -0.95 -20.06
C ALA A 65 0.07 -1.16 -19.04
N LEU A 66 0.86 -0.12 -18.78
CA LEU A 66 1.93 -0.14 -17.78
C LEU A 66 1.36 -0.21 -16.36
N GLN A 67 0.35 0.60 -16.04
CA GLN A 67 -0.31 0.59 -14.72
C GLN A 67 -0.92 -0.77 -14.39
N MET A 68 -1.66 -1.38 -15.31
CA MET A 68 -2.28 -2.69 -15.09
C MET A 68 -1.25 -3.82 -14.87
N GLN A 69 0.01 -3.59 -15.23
CA GLN A 69 1.13 -4.50 -14.97
C GLN A 69 1.97 -4.10 -13.75
N GLY A 70 1.60 -3.02 -13.03
CA GLY A 70 2.38 -2.47 -11.92
C GLY A 70 3.74 -1.89 -12.35
N LYS A 71 3.88 -1.49 -13.62
CA LYS A 71 5.07 -0.85 -14.16
C LYS A 71 4.93 0.68 -14.05
N ASP A 72 6.07 1.38 -14.04
CA ASP A 72 6.09 2.84 -14.07
C ASP A 72 5.44 3.35 -15.38
N ALA A 73 4.34 4.09 -15.21
CA ALA A 73 3.54 4.66 -16.27
C ALA A 73 3.64 6.19 -16.35
N LEU A 74 4.41 6.83 -15.46
CA LEU A 74 4.36 8.28 -15.24
C LEU A 74 4.67 9.05 -16.51
N ALA A 75 5.79 8.74 -17.18
CA ALA A 75 6.22 9.45 -18.39
C ALA A 75 5.19 9.32 -19.54
N ALA A 76 4.60 8.14 -19.71
CA ALA A 76 3.59 7.91 -20.75
C ALA A 76 2.31 8.70 -20.47
N LEU A 77 1.87 8.75 -19.21
CA LEU A 77 0.66 9.45 -18.80
C LEU A 77 0.83 10.96 -18.80
N GLN A 78 2.00 11.48 -18.40
CA GLN A 78 2.33 12.90 -18.56
C GLN A 78 2.24 13.30 -20.03
N ARG A 79 2.85 12.51 -20.93
CA ARG A 79 2.76 12.77 -22.36
C ARG A 79 1.34 12.69 -22.89
N ALA A 80 0.53 11.74 -22.40
CA ALA A 80 -0.88 11.64 -22.75
C ALA A 80 -1.66 12.89 -22.34
N THR A 81 -1.46 13.42 -21.13
CA THR A 81 -2.14 14.64 -20.65
C THR A 81 -1.73 15.91 -21.39
N GLU A 82 -0.49 16.01 -21.87
CA GLU A 82 -0.04 17.11 -22.73
C GLU A 82 -0.78 17.12 -24.07
N LEU A 83 -1.01 15.93 -24.64
CA LEU A 83 -1.65 15.74 -25.94
C LEU A 83 -3.19 15.73 -25.84
N LEU A 84 -3.74 15.40 -24.67
CA LEU A 84 -5.17 15.34 -24.38
C LEU A 84 -5.52 16.17 -23.12
N PRO A 85 -5.32 17.50 -23.15
CA PRO A 85 -5.49 18.33 -21.96
C PRO A 85 -6.93 18.43 -21.45
N ALA A 86 -7.92 17.92 -22.20
CA ALA A 86 -9.34 17.93 -21.87
C ALA A 86 -9.95 16.52 -21.69
N ASP A 87 -9.13 15.46 -21.61
CA ASP A 87 -9.57 14.07 -21.42
C ASP A 87 -9.52 13.68 -19.94
N ALA A 88 -10.68 13.48 -19.32
CA ALA A 88 -10.78 13.20 -17.89
C ALA A 88 -10.06 11.91 -17.47
N ASP A 89 -10.13 10.84 -18.27
CA ASP A 89 -9.47 9.57 -17.98
C ASP A 89 -7.95 9.72 -17.91
N THR A 90 -7.33 10.50 -18.81
CA THR A 90 -5.86 10.69 -18.80
C THR A 90 -5.40 11.34 -17.50
N HIS A 91 -6.14 12.35 -17.02
CA HIS A 91 -5.85 13.01 -15.73
C HIS A 91 -6.10 12.06 -14.55
N ASN A 92 -7.17 11.26 -14.58
CA ASN A 92 -7.43 10.24 -13.56
C ASN A 92 -6.32 9.16 -13.53
N ASN A 93 -5.89 8.67 -14.70
CA ASN A 93 -4.82 7.67 -14.79
C ASN A 93 -3.48 8.26 -14.34
N LEU A 94 -3.16 9.50 -14.71
CA LEU A 94 -1.99 10.21 -14.19
C LEU A 94 -2.04 10.31 -12.66
N GLY A 95 -3.20 10.67 -12.11
CA GLY A 95 -3.44 10.68 -10.66
C GLY A 95 -3.16 9.33 -10.00
N ASN A 96 -3.57 8.22 -10.62
CA ASN A 96 -3.28 6.87 -10.12
C ASN A 96 -1.77 6.60 -10.08
N ALA A 97 -1.04 6.91 -11.16
CA ALA A 97 0.42 6.70 -11.21
C ALA A 97 1.16 7.54 -10.16
N LEU A 98 0.74 8.79 -9.99
CA LEU A 98 1.32 9.69 -8.99
C LEU A 98 1.05 9.19 -7.56
N ARG A 99 -0.16 8.68 -7.29
CA ARG A 99 -0.50 8.07 -5.99
C ARG A 99 0.37 6.84 -5.73
N ASP A 100 0.55 5.97 -6.72
CA ASP A 100 1.38 4.76 -6.59
C ASP A 100 2.85 5.10 -6.31
N LEU A 101 3.32 6.26 -6.79
CA LEU A 101 4.65 6.83 -6.48
C LEU A 101 4.71 7.62 -5.16
N GLY A 102 3.61 7.70 -4.41
CA GLY A 102 3.52 8.46 -3.15
C GLY A 102 3.46 9.99 -3.33
N GLN A 103 3.28 10.48 -4.56
CA GLN A 103 3.18 11.91 -4.87
C GLN A 103 1.73 12.42 -4.66
N LEU A 104 1.25 12.32 -3.42
CA LEU A 104 -0.18 12.44 -3.08
C LEU A 104 -0.80 13.81 -3.43
N GLU A 105 -0.10 14.92 -3.17
CA GLU A 105 -0.64 16.27 -3.49
C GLU A 105 -0.77 16.49 -5.01
N VAL A 106 0.18 15.94 -5.80
CA VAL A 106 0.14 16.05 -7.26
C VAL A 106 -0.94 15.13 -7.84
N ALA A 107 -1.12 13.95 -7.23
CA ALA A 107 -2.23 13.04 -7.56
C ALA A 107 -3.59 13.72 -7.32
N LEU A 108 -3.76 14.39 -6.17
CA LEU A 108 -4.97 15.15 -5.83
C LEU A 108 -5.30 16.22 -6.89
N ALA A 109 -4.30 16.97 -7.34
CA ALA A 109 -4.48 17.97 -8.40
C ALA A 109 -4.94 17.32 -9.72
N SER A 110 -4.39 16.15 -10.06
CA SER A 110 -4.76 15.40 -11.27
C SER A 110 -6.20 14.89 -11.22
N TYR A 111 -6.65 14.34 -10.09
CA TYR A 111 -8.07 13.94 -9.95
C TYR A 111 -9.03 15.13 -9.98
N THR A 112 -8.66 16.25 -9.35
CA THR A 112 -9.46 17.48 -9.44
C THR A 112 -9.60 17.93 -10.90
N LYS A 113 -8.52 17.85 -11.69
CA LYS A 113 -8.54 18.17 -13.11
C LYS A 113 -9.46 17.25 -13.92
N ALA A 114 -9.44 15.95 -13.63
CA ALA A 114 -10.37 14.99 -14.23
C ALA A 114 -11.84 15.36 -13.93
N LEU A 115 -12.13 15.75 -12.69
CA LEU A 115 -13.48 16.13 -12.25
C LEU A 115 -13.96 17.49 -12.78
N GLU A 116 -13.05 18.42 -13.07
CA GLU A 116 -13.37 19.65 -13.80
C GLU A 116 -13.88 19.36 -15.22
N MET A 117 -13.36 18.31 -15.86
CA MET A 117 -13.74 17.90 -17.21
C MET A 117 -15.01 17.05 -17.20
N GLU A 118 -15.09 16.13 -16.25
CA GLU A 118 -16.23 15.22 -16.11
C GLU A 118 -16.73 15.18 -14.64
N PRO A 119 -17.68 16.05 -14.28
CA PRO A 119 -18.25 16.12 -12.93
C PRO A 119 -19.08 14.88 -12.51
N SER A 120 -19.35 13.96 -13.43
CA SER A 120 -20.03 12.68 -13.19
C SER A 120 -19.09 11.49 -13.18
N PHE A 121 -17.78 11.70 -13.02
CA PHE A 121 -16.80 10.62 -13.05
C PHE A 121 -16.65 9.95 -11.66
N ALA A 122 -17.44 8.89 -11.43
CA ALA A 122 -17.47 8.18 -10.14
C ALA A 122 -16.09 7.65 -9.70
N ASP A 123 -15.32 7.04 -10.62
CA ASP A 123 -14.00 6.49 -10.31
C ASP A 123 -12.99 7.58 -9.92
N ALA A 124 -13.06 8.77 -10.53
CA ALA A 124 -12.22 9.90 -10.13
C ALA A 124 -12.56 10.42 -8.73
N TYR A 125 -13.84 10.51 -8.36
CA TYR A 125 -14.24 10.83 -6.99
C TYR A 125 -13.79 9.76 -5.98
N TYR A 126 -13.91 8.48 -6.33
CA TYR A 126 -13.43 7.39 -5.50
C TYR A 126 -11.90 7.49 -5.29
N ASN A 127 -11.13 7.72 -6.35
CA ASN A 127 -9.68 7.85 -6.27
C ASN A 127 -9.23 9.11 -5.52
N LEU A 128 -9.95 10.22 -5.70
CA LEU A 128 -9.76 11.44 -4.91
C LEU A 128 -10.00 11.17 -3.42
N GLY A 129 -11.05 10.43 -3.08
CA GLY A 129 -11.32 9.98 -1.72
C GLY A 129 -10.18 9.18 -1.11
N ASN A 130 -9.61 8.25 -1.88
CA ASN A 130 -8.44 7.46 -1.44
C ASN A 130 -7.23 8.36 -1.13
N VAL A 131 -6.89 9.30 -2.03
CA VAL A 131 -5.75 10.20 -1.79
C VAL A 131 -5.99 11.14 -0.60
N LEU A 132 -7.21 11.64 -0.42
CA LEU A 132 -7.55 12.48 0.72
C LEU A 132 -7.43 11.69 2.03
N GLN A 133 -7.82 10.41 2.03
CA GLN A 133 -7.62 9.51 3.17
C GLN A 133 -6.13 9.33 3.48
N ASP A 134 -5.29 9.07 2.46
CA ASP A 134 -3.84 8.91 2.63
C ASP A 134 -3.16 10.20 3.16
N LEU A 135 -3.69 11.36 2.78
CA LEU A 135 -3.28 12.67 3.29
C LEU A 135 -3.83 12.98 4.70
N GLY A 136 -4.73 12.16 5.24
CA GLY A 136 -5.42 12.38 6.52
C GLY A 136 -6.50 13.48 6.47
N ARG A 137 -6.96 13.87 5.28
CA ARG A 137 -8.02 14.87 5.06
C ARG A 137 -9.40 14.18 5.04
N LEU A 138 -9.80 13.66 6.20
CA LEU A 138 -10.92 12.71 6.33
C LEU A 138 -12.27 13.25 5.83
N ASP A 139 -12.64 14.50 6.17
CA ASP A 139 -13.91 15.08 5.73
C ASP A 139 -14.01 15.15 4.20
N GLY A 140 -12.91 15.51 3.53
CA GLY A 140 -12.82 15.52 2.09
C GLY A 140 -12.92 14.11 1.48
N ALA A 141 -12.32 13.11 2.14
CA ALA A 141 -12.42 11.72 1.72
C ALA A 141 -13.88 11.23 1.79
N VAL A 142 -14.57 11.46 2.91
CA VAL A 142 -16.00 11.13 3.10
C VAL A 142 -16.86 11.79 2.04
N ALA A 143 -16.67 13.09 1.78
CA ALA A 143 -17.43 13.82 0.76
C ALA A 143 -17.21 13.23 -0.64
N SER A 144 -15.97 12.90 -0.98
CA SER A 144 -15.61 12.33 -2.29
C SER A 144 -16.22 10.94 -2.48
N TYR A 145 -16.16 10.06 -1.48
CA TYR A 145 -16.80 8.74 -1.57
C TYR A 145 -18.31 8.83 -1.67
N ARG A 146 -18.96 9.71 -0.88
CA ARG A 146 -20.41 9.95 -1.01
C ARG A 146 -20.78 10.42 -2.41
N ARG A 147 -19.98 11.30 -3.00
CA ARG A 147 -20.22 11.77 -4.37
C ARG A 147 -20.04 10.66 -5.41
N ALA A 148 -19.02 9.80 -5.25
CA ALA A 148 -18.88 8.60 -6.09
C ALA A 148 -20.10 7.69 -5.98
N LEU A 149 -20.67 7.53 -4.79
CA LEU A 149 -21.84 6.69 -4.52
C LEU A 149 -23.16 7.30 -4.99
N GLU A 150 -23.29 8.63 -5.02
CA GLU A 150 -24.42 9.31 -5.64
C GLU A 150 -24.48 9.03 -7.16
N ILE A 151 -23.32 8.97 -7.81
CA ILE A 151 -23.19 8.68 -9.24
C ILE A 151 -23.33 7.18 -9.51
N LYS A 152 -22.70 6.34 -8.67
CA LYS A 152 -22.67 4.88 -8.79
C LYS A 152 -23.02 4.20 -7.45
N PRO A 153 -24.32 4.01 -7.17
CA PRO A 153 -24.78 3.49 -5.87
C PRO A 153 -24.34 2.06 -5.52
N ASP A 154 -24.00 1.26 -6.54
CA ASP A 154 -23.54 -0.13 -6.43
C ASP A 154 -22.00 -0.26 -6.39
N PHE A 155 -21.28 0.83 -6.11
CA PHE A 155 -19.82 0.81 -6.02
C PHE A 155 -19.34 0.24 -4.68
N ALA A 156 -19.29 -1.08 -4.55
CA ALA A 156 -18.92 -1.78 -3.30
C ALA A 156 -17.60 -1.29 -2.67
N ALA A 157 -16.57 -1.04 -3.49
CA ALA A 157 -15.28 -0.52 -3.01
C ALA A 157 -15.41 0.88 -2.38
N ALA A 158 -16.24 1.76 -2.95
CA ALA A 158 -16.48 3.09 -2.40
C ALA A 158 -17.28 3.02 -1.09
N HIS A 159 -18.26 2.12 -0.95
CA HIS A 159 -18.94 1.87 0.33
C HIS A 159 -17.98 1.36 1.40
N SER A 160 -17.08 0.44 1.05
CA SER A 160 -16.09 -0.09 2.00
C SER A 160 -15.11 1.00 2.47
N ASN A 161 -14.57 1.80 1.55
CA ASN A 161 -13.64 2.87 1.89
C ASN A 161 -14.32 4.06 2.59
N LEU A 162 -15.59 4.35 2.29
CA LEU A 162 -16.40 5.27 3.07
C LEU A 162 -16.54 4.78 4.52
N GLY A 163 -16.75 3.47 4.72
CA GLY A 163 -16.77 2.88 6.04
C GLY A 163 -15.49 3.12 6.84
N VAL A 164 -14.32 2.96 6.20
CA VAL A 164 -13.02 3.26 6.82
C VAL A 164 -12.90 4.75 7.17
N ALA A 165 -13.22 5.64 6.25
CA ALA A 165 -13.13 7.09 6.48
C ALA A 165 -14.06 7.56 7.62
N LEU A 166 -15.30 7.04 7.65
CA LEU A 166 -16.26 7.34 8.72
C LEU A 166 -15.80 6.81 10.08
N LYS A 167 -15.20 5.62 10.12
CA LYS A 167 -14.60 5.05 11.33
C LYS A 167 -13.50 5.97 11.85
N ASP A 168 -12.64 6.47 10.98
CA ASP A 168 -11.55 7.37 11.36
C ASP A 168 -12.05 8.76 11.80
N CYS A 169 -13.23 9.19 11.32
CA CYS A 169 -13.98 10.33 11.87
C CYS A 169 -14.71 10.03 13.20
N GLY A 170 -14.70 8.80 13.69
CA GLY A 170 -15.42 8.37 14.90
C GLY A 170 -16.93 8.11 14.70
N LEU A 171 -17.42 8.13 13.45
CA LEU A 171 -18.82 7.89 13.09
C LEU A 171 -19.06 6.38 12.89
N LEU A 172 -18.94 5.61 13.97
CA LEU A 172 -18.85 4.15 13.92
C LEU A 172 -20.13 3.46 13.40
N ASP A 173 -21.32 3.96 13.72
CA ASP A 173 -22.58 3.37 13.24
C ASP A 173 -22.73 3.54 11.72
N ASP A 174 -22.45 4.74 11.20
CA ASP A 174 -22.46 5.03 9.76
C ASP A 174 -21.38 4.22 9.02
N ALA A 175 -20.22 4.03 9.67
CA ALA A 175 -19.14 3.21 9.15
C ALA A 175 -19.56 1.74 8.99
N ALA A 176 -20.24 1.18 10.00
CA ALA A 176 -20.75 -0.19 9.97
C ALA A 176 -21.84 -0.34 8.90
N ALA A 177 -22.74 0.64 8.77
CA ALA A 177 -23.77 0.64 7.73
C ALA A 177 -23.16 0.65 6.32
N SER A 178 -22.15 1.49 6.08
CA SER A 178 -21.45 1.55 4.79
C SER A 178 -20.73 0.23 4.47
N CYS A 179 -20.03 -0.37 5.44
CA CYS A 179 -19.40 -1.68 5.22
C CYS A 179 -20.42 -2.79 4.93
N ARG A 180 -21.55 -2.83 5.64
CA ARG A 180 -22.64 -3.77 5.37
C ARG A 180 -23.21 -3.57 3.97
N ARG A 181 -23.38 -2.31 3.52
CA ARG A 181 -23.83 -2.03 2.15
C ARG A 181 -22.86 -2.55 1.09
N ALA A 182 -21.55 -2.42 1.32
CA ALA A 182 -20.55 -3.04 0.44
C ALA A 182 -20.74 -4.56 0.35
N LEU A 183 -21.05 -5.22 1.47
CA LEU A 183 -21.27 -6.67 1.55
C LEU A 183 -22.61 -7.13 0.98
N GLU A 184 -23.65 -6.29 1.00
CA GLU A 184 -24.90 -6.55 0.28
C GLU A 184 -24.67 -6.59 -1.24
N ILE A 185 -23.81 -5.70 -1.75
CA ILE A 185 -23.46 -5.63 -3.17
C ILE A 185 -22.50 -6.77 -3.55
N LYS A 186 -21.50 -7.04 -2.69
CA LYS A 186 -20.47 -8.05 -2.91
C LYS A 186 -20.25 -8.88 -1.63
N PRO A 187 -20.98 -10.01 -1.45
CA PRO A 187 -20.94 -10.80 -0.22
C PRO A 187 -19.59 -11.47 0.13
N ASP A 188 -18.74 -11.71 -0.87
CA ASP A 188 -17.41 -12.31 -0.75
C ASP A 188 -16.29 -11.27 -0.70
N PHE A 189 -16.61 -10.00 -0.42
CA PHE A 189 -15.63 -8.93 -0.39
C PHE A 189 -14.79 -8.96 0.90
N ALA A 190 -13.64 -9.63 0.84
CA ALA A 190 -12.74 -9.83 1.98
C ALA A 190 -12.36 -8.53 2.69
N ASP A 191 -12.02 -7.45 1.95
CA ASP A 191 -11.70 -6.15 2.53
C ASP A 191 -12.88 -5.55 3.31
N ALA A 192 -14.10 -5.64 2.79
CA ALA A 192 -15.28 -5.11 3.46
C ALA A 192 -15.62 -5.90 4.74
N HIS A 193 -15.43 -7.23 4.74
CA HIS A 193 -15.54 -8.04 5.96
C HIS A 193 -14.48 -7.64 7.00
N ASN A 194 -13.22 -7.45 6.58
CA ASN A 194 -12.17 -6.97 7.48
C ASN A 194 -12.46 -5.56 8.03
N ASN A 195 -12.92 -4.65 7.18
CA ASN A 195 -13.25 -3.28 7.59
C ASN A 195 -14.44 -3.25 8.53
N LEU A 196 -15.49 -4.04 8.26
CA LEU A 196 -16.61 -4.21 9.19
C LEU A 196 -16.13 -4.77 10.54
N GLY A 197 -15.24 -5.77 10.53
CA GLY A 197 -14.65 -6.30 11.75
C GLY A 197 -13.91 -5.24 12.57
N ASN A 198 -13.15 -4.37 11.91
CA ASN A 198 -12.47 -3.24 12.58
C ASN A 198 -13.46 -2.24 13.18
N VAL A 199 -14.55 -1.92 12.50
CA VAL A 199 -15.59 -1.02 13.02
C VAL A 199 -16.32 -1.66 14.21
N LEU A 200 -16.69 -2.92 14.11
CA LEU A 200 -17.36 -3.66 15.18
C LEU A 200 -16.49 -3.79 16.42
N LYS A 201 -15.18 -3.99 16.24
CA LYS A 201 -14.20 -3.95 17.32
C LYS A 201 -14.21 -2.61 18.05
N ASP A 202 -14.19 -1.50 17.31
CA ASP A 202 -14.22 -0.15 17.89
C ASP A 202 -15.56 0.16 18.58
N LEU A 203 -16.65 -0.49 18.16
CA LEU A 203 -17.96 -0.49 18.84
C LEU A 203 -18.01 -1.41 20.08
N GLY A 204 -16.97 -2.19 20.35
CA GLY A 204 -16.94 -3.17 21.45
C GLY A 204 -17.69 -4.49 21.17
N LEU A 205 -18.15 -4.71 19.94
CA LEU A 205 -18.86 -5.92 19.50
C LEU A 205 -17.85 -6.98 19.04
N LEU A 206 -17.07 -7.51 19.99
CA LEU A 206 -15.89 -8.33 19.70
C LEU A 206 -16.21 -9.67 19.03
N ASP A 207 -17.31 -10.34 19.40
CA ASP A 207 -17.73 -11.60 18.77
C ASP A 207 -18.14 -11.40 17.30
N ASP A 208 -18.86 -10.31 17.00
CA ASP A 208 -19.25 -9.96 15.64
C ASP A 208 -18.04 -9.54 14.80
N ALA A 209 -17.08 -8.85 15.41
CA ALA A 209 -15.82 -8.51 14.77
C ALA A 209 -15.02 -9.77 14.39
N LEU A 210 -14.93 -10.75 15.31
CA LEU A 210 -14.29 -12.03 15.06
C LEU A 210 -14.97 -12.80 13.93
N ALA A 211 -16.31 -12.83 13.91
CA ALA A 211 -17.07 -13.44 12.81
C ALA A 211 -16.77 -12.77 11.47
N SER A 212 -16.69 -11.45 11.44
CA SER A 212 -16.36 -10.67 10.24
C SER A 212 -14.94 -10.99 9.73
N TYR A 213 -13.94 -11.05 10.60
CA TYR A 213 -12.59 -11.45 10.17
C TYR A 213 -12.53 -12.89 9.64
N ARG A 214 -13.30 -13.82 10.22
CA ARG A 214 -13.40 -15.19 9.69
C ARG A 214 -13.99 -15.21 8.29
N ARG A 215 -15.04 -14.43 8.03
CA ARG A 215 -15.63 -14.28 6.67
C ARG A 215 -14.65 -13.68 5.67
N ALA A 216 -13.82 -12.72 6.11
CA ALA A 216 -12.73 -12.21 5.28
C ALA A 216 -11.74 -13.33 4.90
N LEU A 217 -11.36 -14.18 5.86
CA LEU A 217 -10.43 -15.30 5.66
C LEU A 217 -11.02 -16.51 4.92
N GLU A 218 -12.34 -16.67 4.91
CA GLU A 218 -13.03 -17.64 4.05
C GLU A 218 -12.97 -17.21 2.58
N SER A 219 -13.07 -15.89 2.33
CA SER A 219 -13.03 -15.31 0.99
C SER A 219 -11.60 -15.20 0.46
N ASP A 220 -10.65 -14.81 1.31
CA ASP A 220 -9.22 -14.81 1.03
C ASP A 220 -8.42 -15.46 2.19
N PRO A 221 -8.10 -16.76 2.06
CA PRO A 221 -7.31 -17.48 3.07
C PRO A 221 -5.90 -16.93 3.31
N GLY A 222 -5.37 -16.12 2.38
CA GLY A 222 -4.07 -15.46 2.47
C GLY A 222 -4.11 -14.07 3.08
N TYR A 223 -5.28 -13.57 3.51
CA TYR A 223 -5.43 -12.20 3.98
C TYR A 223 -4.80 -11.96 5.36
N THR A 224 -3.51 -11.67 5.39
CA THR A 224 -2.71 -11.52 6.61
C THR A 224 -3.19 -10.40 7.54
N LYS A 225 -3.74 -9.30 7.01
CA LYS A 225 -4.32 -8.22 7.83
C LYS A 225 -5.52 -8.72 8.63
N ALA A 226 -6.45 -9.42 8.00
CA ALA A 226 -7.62 -9.99 8.69
C ALA A 226 -7.21 -11.04 9.73
N LEU A 227 -6.23 -11.90 9.41
CA LEU A 227 -5.70 -12.87 10.39
C LEU A 227 -4.99 -12.20 11.57
N GLY A 228 -4.25 -11.12 11.33
CA GLY A 228 -3.64 -10.32 12.38
C GLY A 228 -4.68 -9.66 13.29
N ASN A 229 -5.73 -9.06 12.70
CA ASN A 229 -6.83 -8.46 13.47
C ASN A 229 -7.61 -9.51 14.28
N LEU A 230 -7.78 -10.70 13.73
CA LEU A 230 -8.38 -11.85 14.43
C LEU A 230 -7.54 -12.25 15.65
N LEU A 231 -6.22 -12.40 15.47
CA LEU A 231 -5.28 -12.73 16.56
C LEU A 231 -5.25 -11.63 17.62
N PHE A 232 -5.34 -10.36 17.20
CA PHE A 232 -5.42 -9.23 18.11
C PHE A 232 -6.68 -9.29 18.99
N ILE A 233 -7.86 -9.54 18.40
CA ILE A 233 -9.12 -9.58 19.17
C ILE A 233 -9.16 -10.72 20.17
N HIS A 234 -8.51 -11.85 19.89
CA HIS A 234 -8.49 -12.98 20.82
C HIS A 234 -7.90 -12.65 22.19
N ASN A 235 -7.05 -11.61 22.30
CA ASN A 235 -6.55 -11.14 23.59
C ASN A 235 -7.64 -10.54 24.50
N TYR A 236 -8.80 -10.21 23.93
CA TYR A 236 -9.91 -9.53 24.62
C TYR A 236 -11.17 -10.38 24.74
N LEU A 237 -11.18 -11.57 24.13
CA LEU A 237 -12.29 -12.52 24.25
C LEU A 237 -12.05 -13.49 25.41
N ALA A 238 -13.09 -13.70 26.22
CA ALA A 238 -13.05 -14.73 27.24
C ALA A 238 -13.08 -16.14 26.63
N ASP A 239 -12.51 -17.11 27.36
CA ASP A 239 -12.73 -18.54 27.15
C ASP A 239 -12.30 -19.12 25.77
N GLN A 240 -11.29 -18.54 25.11
CA GLN A 240 -10.70 -19.16 23.91
C GLN A 240 -9.71 -20.28 24.28
N PRO A 241 -9.85 -21.50 23.73
CA PRO A 241 -8.89 -22.57 23.98
C PRO A 241 -7.48 -22.19 23.49
N ALA A 242 -6.47 -22.30 24.34
CA ALA A 242 -5.08 -21.99 23.99
C ALA A 242 -4.59 -22.72 22.73
N ALA A 243 -5.07 -23.95 22.50
CA ALA A 243 -4.76 -24.71 21.29
C ALA A 243 -5.26 -24.04 20.00
N ARG A 244 -6.42 -23.37 20.04
CA ARG A 244 -6.96 -22.62 18.90
C ARG A 244 -6.11 -21.39 18.61
N LEU A 245 -5.78 -20.62 19.65
CA LEU A 245 -4.93 -19.43 19.52
C LEU A 245 -3.56 -19.79 18.93
N LEU A 246 -2.96 -20.87 19.43
CA LEU A 246 -1.69 -21.39 18.90
C LEU A 246 -1.80 -21.81 17.43
N ALA A 247 -2.90 -22.45 17.03
CA ALA A 247 -3.11 -22.86 15.64
C ALA A 247 -3.22 -21.65 14.70
N GLU A 248 -3.94 -20.61 15.10
CA GLU A 248 -4.09 -19.37 14.31
C GLU A 248 -2.77 -18.59 14.26
N ALA A 249 -2.02 -18.53 15.36
CA ALA A 249 -0.70 -17.90 15.39
C ALA A 249 0.31 -18.64 14.48
N ARG A 250 0.28 -19.98 14.48
CA ARG A 250 1.08 -20.79 13.54
C ARG A 250 0.68 -20.54 12.09
N ARG A 251 -0.62 -20.49 11.79
CA ARG A 251 -1.12 -20.16 10.45
C ARG A 251 -0.60 -18.78 9.99
N PHE A 252 -0.61 -17.78 10.87
CA PHE A 252 -0.05 -16.47 10.56
C PHE A 252 1.44 -16.56 10.23
N GLY A 253 2.22 -17.24 11.08
CA GLY A 253 3.64 -17.49 10.87
C GLY A 253 3.94 -18.18 9.53
N GLU A 254 3.16 -19.19 9.16
CA GLU A 254 3.29 -19.90 7.89
C GLU A 254 3.00 -18.98 6.69
N LEU A 255 1.97 -18.14 6.75
CA LEU A 255 1.61 -17.22 5.67
C LEU A 255 2.71 -16.18 5.44
N VAL A 256 3.20 -15.54 6.51
CA VAL A 256 4.26 -14.53 6.36
C VAL A 256 5.60 -15.15 5.94
N ALA A 257 5.88 -16.39 6.37
CA ALA A 257 7.09 -17.11 5.98
C ALA A 257 7.15 -17.44 4.48
N ARG A 258 6.01 -17.62 3.80
CA ARG A 258 5.97 -17.85 2.33
C ARG A 258 6.51 -16.66 1.54
N GLN A 259 6.37 -15.45 2.09
CA GLN A 259 6.82 -14.21 1.46
C GLN A 259 8.27 -13.88 1.83
N ALA A 260 8.78 -14.43 2.93
CA ALA A 260 10.13 -14.20 3.41
C ALA A 260 11.19 -15.06 2.70
N ARG A 261 12.46 -14.64 2.80
CA ARG A 261 13.64 -15.46 2.52
C ARG A 261 14.47 -15.52 3.80
N PRO A 262 14.21 -16.50 4.69
CA PRO A 262 14.82 -16.52 6.01
C PRO A 262 16.33 -16.72 5.92
N TYR A 263 17.07 -15.91 6.66
CA TYR A 263 18.50 -16.14 6.87
C TYR A 263 18.69 -17.37 7.77
N THR A 264 19.70 -18.18 7.44
CA THR A 264 20.03 -19.43 8.14
C THR A 264 21.40 -19.40 8.82
N ALA A 265 22.12 -18.29 8.69
CA ALA A 265 23.43 -18.08 9.30
C ALA A 265 23.59 -16.63 9.77
N TRP A 266 24.26 -16.43 10.89
CA TRP A 266 24.50 -15.14 11.53
C TRP A 266 26.00 -14.93 11.77
N ARG A 267 26.46 -13.69 11.61
CA ARG A 267 27.87 -13.33 11.81
C ARG A 267 28.19 -13.02 13.28
N ASN A 268 27.17 -12.95 14.11
CA ASN A 268 27.24 -12.64 15.53
C ASN A 268 28.03 -13.73 16.26
N THR A 269 29.11 -13.34 16.96
CA THR A 269 29.90 -14.25 17.78
C THR A 269 29.35 -14.29 19.22
N PRO A 270 29.31 -15.48 19.87
CA PRO A 270 28.84 -15.63 21.25
C PRO A 270 29.94 -15.32 22.27
N GLU A 271 30.71 -14.26 22.05
CA GLU A 271 31.80 -13.83 22.93
C GLU A 271 31.21 -13.13 24.18
N PRO A 272 31.47 -13.60 25.42
CA PRO A 272 30.84 -13.07 26.62
C PRO A 272 31.14 -11.59 26.92
N ASP A 273 32.32 -11.13 26.51
CA ASP A 273 32.79 -9.76 26.77
C ASP A 273 32.40 -8.78 25.67
N ARG A 274 31.77 -9.26 24.59
CA ARG A 274 31.29 -8.39 23.51
C ARG A 274 30.04 -7.65 23.96
N CYS A 275 29.95 -6.36 23.61
CA CYS A 275 28.74 -5.59 23.80
C CYS A 275 27.56 -6.22 23.03
N LEU A 276 26.48 -6.52 23.75
CA LEU A 276 25.27 -7.11 23.20
C LEU A 276 24.47 -6.04 22.45
N ARG A 277 24.06 -6.33 21.22
CA ARG A 277 23.23 -5.44 20.41
C ARG A 277 21.78 -5.88 20.44
N VAL A 278 20.90 -5.05 21.02
CA VAL A 278 19.47 -5.30 21.09
C VAL A 278 18.74 -4.35 20.17
N GLY A 279 18.04 -4.90 19.18
CA GLY A 279 17.19 -4.19 18.26
C GLY A 279 15.75 -4.17 18.75
N LEU A 280 15.14 -2.99 18.84
CA LEU A 280 13.75 -2.81 19.25
C LEU A 280 12.93 -2.34 18.03
N VAL A 281 11.90 -3.10 17.64
CA VAL A 281 11.06 -2.78 16.48
C VAL A 281 9.67 -2.37 16.95
N SER A 282 9.25 -1.14 16.61
CA SER A 282 7.91 -0.67 16.98
C SER A 282 7.44 0.48 16.10
N GLY A 283 6.14 0.56 15.85
CA GLY A 283 5.48 1.77 15.36
C GLY A 283 5.16 2.79 16.46
N ASP A 284 5.36 2.41 17.72
CA ASP A 284 4.81 3.11 18.88
C ASP A 284 5.84 3.88 19.71
N PHE A 285 7.02 4.16 19.14
CA PHE A 285 8.05 5.00 19.76
C PHE A 285 7.66 6.50 19.71
N ARG A 286 6.55 6.85 20.34
CA ARG A 286 5.89 8.16 20.37
C ARG A 286 4.98 8.25 21.59
N ASN A 287 4.18 9.32 21.73
CA ASN A 287 3.10 9.47 22.71
C ASN A 287 2.06 8.34 22.55
N HIS A 288 2.39 7.20 23.14
CA HIS A 288 1.69 5.94 23.08
C HIS A 288 2.05 5.13 24.34
N PRO A 289 1.17 4.26 24.87
CA PRO A 289 1.46 3.44 26.04
C PRO A 289 2.83 2.74 25.99
N VAL A 290 3.18 2.13 24.87
CA VAL A 290 4.51 1.49 24.67
C VAL A 290 5.64 2.49 24.91
N GLY A 291 5.58 3.68 24.31
CA GLY A 291 6.59 4.73 24.51
C GLY A 291 6.72 5.14 25.98
N TYR A 292 5.60 5.30 26.70
CA TYR A 292 5.63 5.68 28.13
C TYR A 292 6.26 4.60 29.02
N PHE A 293 5.95 3.32 28.77
CA PHE A 293 6.55 2.22 29.54
C PHE A 293 8.05 2.05 29.23
N LEU A 294 8.47 2.36 28.01
CA LEU A 294 9.87 2.23 27.60
C LEU A 294 10.74 3.38 28.08
N GLU A 295 10.22 4.60 28.22
CA GLU A 295 11.05 5.80 28.46
C GLU A 295 12.04 5.62 29.63
N SER A 296 11.53 5.28 30.82
CA SER A 296 12.40 5.10 31.99
C SER A 296 13.24 3.82 31.92
N LEU A 297 12.72 2.77 31.27
CA LEU A 297 13.45 1.51 31.10
C LEU A 297 14.68 1.69 30.21
N LEU A 298 14.51 2.33 29.04
CA LEU A 298 15.61 2.57 28.12
C LEU A 298 16.64 3.52 28.73
N ALA A 299 16.21 4.57 29.43
CA ALA A 299 17.13 5.47 30.13
C ALA A 299 17.97 4.74 31.19
N ALA A 300 17.34 3.86 31.98
CA ALA A 300 18.03 3.05 32.98
C ALA A 300 19.01 2.06 32.35
N LEU A 301 18.62 1.37 31.28
CA LEU A 301 19.49 0.45 30.54
C LEU A 301 20.68 1.17 29.91
N ALA A 302 20.46 2.32 29.28
CA ALA A 302 21.51 3.12 28.67
C ALA A 302 22.52 3.64 29.70
N SER A 303 22.06 4.00 30.90
CA SER A 303 22.94 4.50 31.97
C SER A 303 23.71 3.38 32.68
N ASN A 304 23.06 2.25 32.95
CA ASN A 304 23.62 1.21 33.82
C ASN A 304 24.35 0.09 33.07
N ALA A 305 24.13 -0.05 31.76
CA ALA A 305 24.67 -1.17 30.97
C ALA A 305 25.36 -0.72 29.67
N SER A 306 25.63 0.57 29.44
CA SER A 306 26.17 1.07 28.16
C SER A 306 27.49 0.44 27.71
N ALA A 307 28.32 -0.07 28.62
CA ALA A 307 29.54 -0.78 28.25
C ALA A 307 29.31 -2.23 27.78
N GLN A 308 28.13 -2.79 28.03
CA GLN A 308 27.77 -4.18 27.77
C GLN A 308 26.52 -4.34 26.87
N LEU A 309 25.79 -3.25 26.62
CA LEU A 309 24.52 -3.24 25.90
C LEU A 309 24.39 -2.00 25.00
N GLU A 310 24.23 -2.24 23.70
CA GLU A 310 23.82 -1.24 22.71
C GLU A 310 22.35 -1.45 22.36
N LEU A 311 21.58 -0.35 22.41
CA LEU A 311 20.15 -0.32 22.08
C LEU A 311 19.95 0.35 20.72
N ILE A 312 19.36 -0.35 19.76
CA ILE A 312 19.08 0.16 18.42
C ILE A 312 17.56 0.13 18.19
N ALA A 313 16.96 1.27 17.86
CA ALA A 313 15.52 1.36 17.62
C ALA A 313 15.19 1.41 16.12
N TYR A 314 14.22 0.62 15.69
CA TYR A 314 13.65 0.60 14.34
C TYR A 314 12.20 1.10 14.41
N SER A 315 12.03 2.41 14.20
CA SER A 315 10.75 3.11 14.30
C SER A 315 9.96 3.02 13.00
N ASN A 316 8.86 2.26 13.00
CA ASN A 316 7.99 2.07 11.84
C ASN A 316 6.84 3.09 11.78
N HIS A 317 7.11 4.35 12.11
CA HIS A 317 6.13 5.42 12.04
C HIS A 317 6.77 6.66 11.40
N ALA A 318 6.04 7.31 10.49
CA ALA A 318 6.58 8.42 9.70
C ALA A 318 6.74 9.73 10.49
N ARG A 319 6.06 9.85 11.64
CA ARG A 319 6.07 11.05 12.49
C ARG A 319 6.57 10.71 13.89
N GLY A 320 7.42 11.58 14.44
CA GLY A 320 7.84 11.56 15.84
C GLY A 320 7.26 12.74 16.62
N ASP A 321 7.34 12.66 17.95
CA ASP A 321 6.96 13.72 18.87
C ASP A 321 8.02 13.92 19.97
N ALA A 322 7.70 14.74 20.98
CA ALA A 322 8.64 15.03 22.07
C ALA A 322 9.05 13.78 22.86
N LEU A 323 8.20 12.75 22.95
CA LEU A 323 8.57 11.48 23.59
C LEU A 323 9.51 10.69 22.68
N THR A 324 9.26 10.68 21.36
CA THR A 324 10.19 10.09 20.38
C THR A 324 11.62 10.61 20.56
N GLU A 325 11.81 11.92 20.73
CA GLU A 325 13.14 12.51 20.91
C GLU A 325 13.83 12.09 22.22
N ARG A 326 13.05 11.88 23.29
CA ARG A 326 13.60 11.36 24.57
C ARG A 326 13.97 9.89 24.48
N LEU A 327 13.18 9.09 23.77
CA LEU A 327 13.52 7.69 23.49
C LEU A 327 14.79 7.59 22.64
N LYS A 328 14.90 8.43 21.59
CA LYS A 328 16.12 8.54 20.75
C LYS A 328 17.37 8.80 21.58
N ALA A 329 17.31 9.74 22.52
CA ALA A 329 18.43 10.07 23.39
C ALA A 329 18.90 8.92 24.29
N SER A 330 18.04 7.91 24.49
CA SER A 330 18.35 6.70 25.27
C SER A 330 18.80 5.52 24.39
N CYS A 331 18.85 5.69 23.07
CA CYS A 331 19.26 4.67 22.11
C CYS A 331 20.66 4.98 21.56
N HIS A 332 21.44 3.93 21.31
CA HIS A 332 22.76 4.03 20.66
C HIS A 332 22.61 4.15 19.14
N GLY A 333 21.54 3.59 18.57
CA GLY A 333 21.17 3.72 17.16
C GLY A 333 19.67 3.95 16.98
N TRP A 334 19.31 4.70 15.93
CA TRP A 334 17.91 4.95 15.58
C TRP A 334 17.70 4.96 14.07
N HIS A 335 16.75 4.15 13.60
CA HIS A 335 16.34 4.06 12.21
C HIS A 335 14.86 4.36 12.07
N SER A 336 14.51 5.28 11.17
CA SER A 336 13.13 5.40 10.68
C SER A 336 12.96 4.42 9.52
N VAL A 337 12.07 3.44 9.69
CA VAL A 337 11.93 2.30 8.77
C VAL A 337 10.57 2.27 8.07
N ALA A 338 9.77 3.32 8.28
CA ALA A 338 8.51 3.52 7.57
C ALA A 338 8.77 3.57 6.06
N GLY A 339 8.02 2.77 5.30
CA GLY A 339 8.17 2.67 3.84
C GLY A 339 9.29 1.74 3.36
N LEU A 340 10.16 1.23 4.24
CA LEU A 340 11.13 0.20 3.85
C LEU A 340 10.43 -1.14 3.64
N SER A 341 10.83 -1.87 2.59
CA SER A 341 10.44 -3.27 2.43
C SER A 341 10.99 -4.12 3.59
N ASP A 342 10.32 -5.24 3.90
CA ASP A 342 10.81 -6.17 4.93
C ASP A 342 12.18 -6.76 4.57
N ALA A 343 12.46 -6.97 3.28
CA ALA A 343 13.77 -7.43 2.82
C ALA A 343 14.88 -6.41 3.12
N SER A 344 14.63 -5.14 2.79
CA SER A 344 15.58 -4.03 3.03
C SER A 344 15.81 -3.83 4.52
N LEU A 345 14.74 -3.86 5.32
CA LEU A 345 14.85 -3.74 6.78
C LEU A 345 15.56 -4.94 7.40
N ALA A 346 15.30 -6.16 6.92
CA ALA A 346 15.99 -7.35 7.41
C ALA A 346 17.49 -7.29 7.11
N GLN A 347 17.88 -6.77 5.94
CA GLN A 347 19.27 -6.55 5.59
C GLN A 347 19.91 -5.48 6.49
N GLN A 348 19.22 -4.37 6.72
CA GLN A 348 19.69 -3.31 7.62
C GLN A 348 19.96 -3.84 9.04
N ILE A 349 19.03 -4.60 9.62
CA ILE A 349 19.18 -5.23 10.95
C ILE A 349 20.41 -6.15 11.01
N ARG A 350 20.74 -6.83 9.92
CA ARG A 350 21.93 -7.68 9.84
C ARG A 350 23.21 -6.88 9.75
N ASP A 351 23.20 -5.81 8.98
CA ASP A 351 24.35 -4.91 8.83
C ASP A 351 24.65 -4.20 10.16
N ASP A 352 23.62 -3.89 10.93
CA ASP A 352 23.73 -3.37 12.30
C ASP A 352 24.25 -4.43 13.30
N GLY A 353 24.25 -5.72 12.92
CA GLY A 353 24.78 -6.80 13.76
C GLY A 353 23.94 -7.07 15.00
N ILE A 354 22.61 -6.94 14.92
CA ILE A 354 21.70 -7.17 16.05
C ILE A 354 21.78 -8.62 16.53
N ASP A 355 21.94 -8.80 17.84
CA ASP A 355 21.99 -10.10 18.52
C ASP A 355 20.60 -10.58 18.93
N ILE A 356 19.81 -9.67 19.52
CA ILE A 356 18.45 -9.93 19.97
C ILE A 356 17.54 -8.89 19.31
N LEU A 357 16.60 -9.34 18.49
CA LEU A 357 15.58 -8.48 17.90
C LEU A 357 14.26 -8.67 18.64
N ILE A 358 13.69 -7.59 19.15
CA ILE A 358 12.46 -7.61 19.95
C ILE A 358 11.37 -6.87 19.19
N ASP A 359 10.27 -7.58 18.92
CA ASP A 359 9.01 -6.95 18.51
C ASP A 359 8.32 -6.35 19.74
N LEU A 360 7.85 -5.11 19.59
CA LEU A 360 7.12 -4.38 20.63
C LEU A 360 5.74 -3.93 20.16
N ALA A 361 5.28 -4.41 18.99
CA ALA A 361 3.98 -4.07 18.45
C ALA A 361 3.00 -5.25 18.50
N GLY A 362 3.45 -6.48 18.22
CA GLY A 362 2.54 -7.60 18.04
C GLY A 362 1.56 -7.34 16.90
N HIS A 363 0.29 -7.72 17.06
CA HIS A 363 -0.74 -7.54 16.03
C HIS A 363 -1.40 -6.15 16.02
N THR A 364 -0.74 -5.10 16.54
CA THR A 364 -1.26 -3.72 16.51
C THR A 364 -0.90 -2.98 15.22
N ALA A 365 -1.38 -1.74 15.08
CA ALA A 365 -1.08 -0.89 13.94
C ALA A 365 0.43 -0.67 13.78
N TYR A 366 0.90 -0.52 12.54
CA TYR A 366 2.31 -0.27 12.21
C TYR A 366 3.31 -1.34 12.70
N ASN A 367 2.84 -2.55 13.06
CA ASN A 367 3.75 -3.64 13.37
C ASN A 367 4.60 -4.05 12.15
N ARG A 368 5.69 -4.77 12.43
CA ARG A 368 6.55 -5.39 11.41
C ARG A 368 6.68 -6.88 11.62
N LEU A 369 5.63 -7.57 12.10
CA LEU A 369 5.68 -9.01 12.34
C LEU A 369 6.18 -9.84 11.14
N PRO A 370 5.80 -9.54 9.87
CA PRO A 370 6.33 -10.28 8.72
C PRO A 370 7.86 -10.19 8.56
N LEU A 371 8.50 -9.09 9.00
CA LEU A 371 9.95 -8.95 9.02
C LEU A 371 10.63 -10.06 9.82
N PHE A 372 10.05 -10.46 10.95
CA PHE A 372 10.62 -11.48 11.83
C PHE A 372 10.64 -12.87 11.19
N ALA A 373 9.88 -13.09 10.12
CA ALA A 373 9.95 -14.31 9.31
C ALA A 373 11.25 -14.38 8.47
N TRP A 374 11.93 -13.26 8.24
CA TRP A 374 13.23 -13.21 7.56
C TRP A 374 14.39 -13.66 8.46
N LYS A 375 14.19 -13.78 9.77
CA LYS A 375 15.23 -14.20 10.73
C LYS A 375 16.52 -13.35 10.69
N PRO A 376 16.45 -12.00 10.64
CA PRO A 376 17.66 -11.18 10.54
C PRO A 376 18.60 -11.28 11.76
N ALA A 377 18.06 -11.52 12.96
CA ALA A 377 18.86 -11.72 14.18
C ALA A 377 18.84 -13.19 14.66
N PRO A 378 19.90 -13.67 15.35
CA PRO A 378 19.97 -15.05 15.81
C PRO A 378 18.96 -15.35 16.93
N VAL A 379 18.62 -14.35 17.74
CA VAL A 379 17.56 -14.44 18.75
C VAL A 379 16.48 -13.41 18.42
N GLN A 380 15.22 -13.84 18.48
CA GLN A 380 14.07 -12.97 18.28
C GLN A 380 13.02 -13.22 19.35
N ALA A 381 12.43 -12.14 19.87
CA ALA A 381 11.37 -12.17 20.87
C ALA A 381 10.21 -11.26 20.44
N SER A 382 9.02 -11.55 20.96
CA SER A 382 7.78 -10.77 20.78
C SER A 382 6.99 -10.76 22.06
#